data_AF-A0A963HZ42-F1
#
_entry.id   AF-A0A963HZ42-F1
#
_cell.length_a   1.000
_cell.length_b   1.000
_cell.length_c   1.000
_cell.angle_alpha   90.00
_cell.angle_beta   90.00
_cell.angle_gamma   90.00
#
_symmetry.space_group_name_H-M   'P 1'
#
loop_
_entity.id
_entity.type
_entity.pdbx_description
1 polymer ?
#
loop_
_entity_poly.entity_id
_entity_poly.type
_entity_poly.pdbx_seq_one_letter_code
_entity_poly.pdbx_strand_id
1 'polypeptide(L)'
;MRRHPDFVSFSREHHDPLRLGRHLLAGGGREELARLMPAMLAHFREEERSLLPRLASQGAPELAGRLLREHEALRALFESALRGAHLAEAGQALIDHVRFEERVLFPFLEAQLEAAEP
;
A
#
# COMPACT_ATOMS: atom_id res chain seq x y z
N MET A 1 -13.80 14.72 -6.10
CA MET A 1 -14.07 13.32 -6.49
C MET A 1 -14.33 12.54 -5.21
N ARG A 2 -15.48 11.86 -5.11
CA ARG A 2 -15.80 10.97 -3.97
C ARG A 2 -15.22 9.61 -4.33
N ARG A 3 -14.38 9.02 -3.47
CA ARG A 3 -13.83 7.68 -3.71
C ARG A 3 -14.97 6.67 -3.81
N HIS A 4 -14.85 5.71 -4.72
CA HIS A 4 -15.83 4.64 -4.92
C HIS A 4 -15.93 3.78 -3.64
N PRO A 5 -17.13 3.32 -3.23
CA PRO A 5 -17.32 2.56 -1.98
C PRO A 5 -16.34 1.39 -1.80
N ASP A 6 -16.04 0.68 -2.88
CA ASP A 6 -15.09 -0.45 -2.91
C ASP A 6 -13.66 -0.07 -2.53
N PHE A 7 -13.24 1.18 -2.74
CA PHE A 7 -11.89 1.66 -2.42
C PHE A 7 -11.86 2.48 -1.13
N VAL A 8 -13.01 2.90 -0.61
CA VAL A 8 -13.12 3.64 0.67
C VAL A 8 -12.67 2.79 1.86
N SER A 9 -12.80 1.46 1.83
CA SER A 9 -12.25 0.60 2.90
C SER A 9 -10.73 0.63 2.92
N PHE A 10 -10.08 0.34 1.78
CA PHE A 10 -8.61 0.34 1.64
C PHE A 10 -8.01 1.69 2.06
N SER A 11 -8.62 2.76 1.54
CA SER A 11 -8.35 4.15 1.87
C SER A 11 -8.35 4.52 3.35
N ARG A 12 -9.29 3.96 4.13
CA ARG A 12 -9.42 4.26 5.57
C ARG A 12 -8.32 3.60 6.38
N GLU A 13 -7.81 2.47 5.88
CA GLU A 13 -6.75 1.70 6.51
C GLU A 13 -5.37 2.36 6.33
N HIS A 14 -5.21 3.33 5.42
CA HIS A 14 -3.95 4.02 5.13
C HIS A 14 -3.52 5.11 6.13
N HIS A 15 -4.37 5.50 7.08
CA HIS A 15 -3.99 6.52 8.08
C HIS A 15 -2.87 6.02 9.01
N ASP A 16 -3.00 4.79 9.52
CA ASP A 16 -2.04 4.21 10.45
C ASP A 16 -0.69 3.87 9.80
N PRO A 17 -0.64 3.28 8.59
CA PRO A 17 0.60 3.11 7.81
C PRO A 17 1.34 4.43 7.55
N LEU A 18 0.65 5.53 7.23
CA LEU A 18 1.31 6.82 7.03
C LEU A 18 1.90 7.40 8.32
N ARG A 19 1.20 7.24 9.46
CA ARG A 19 1.75 7.65 10.76
C ARG A 19 2.99 6.83 11.12
N LEU A 20 2.89 5.50 10.99
CA LEU A 20 4.02 4.59 11.21
C LEU A 20 5.20 4.94 10.29
N GLY A 21 4.95 5.19 9.01
CA GLY A 21 5.97 5.56 8.05
C GLY A 21 6.76 6.80 8.47
N ARG A 22 6.08 7.82 9.00
CA ARG A 22 6.74 9.03 9.53
C ARG A 22 7.57 8.75 10.78
N HIS A 23 7.08 7.88 11.68
CA HIS A 23 7.84 7.48 12.87
C HIS A 23 9.10 6.70 12.50
N LEU A 24 8.99 5.75 11.58
CA LEU A 24 10.11 4.98 11.03
C LEU A 24 11.12 5.89 10.33
N LEU A 25 10.64 6.86 9.53
CA LEU A 25 11.48 7.85 8.85
C LEU A 25 12.30 8.71 9.83
N ALA A 26 11.74 9.02 10.99
CA ALA A 26 12.42 9.72 12.07
C ALA A 26 13.36 8.82 12.91
N GLY A 27 13.54 7.55 12.54
CA GLY A 27 14.37 6.57 13.25
C GLY A 27 13.70 5.92 14.47
N GLY A 28 12.39 6.14 14.66
CA GLY A 28 11.59 5.56 15.74
C GLY A 28 10.60 4.50 15.25
N GLY A 29 9.60 4.17 16.06
CA GLY A 29 8.44 3.39 15.61
C GLY A 29 8.65 1.88 15.45
N ARG A 30 9.80 1.30 15.84
CA ARG A 30 10.06 -0.14 15.74
C ARG A 30 9.03 -1.01 16.47
N GLU A 31 8.62 -0.62 17.67
CA GLU A 31 7.61 -1.35 18.45
C GLU A 31 6.21 -1.21 17.82
N GLU A 32 5.90 -0.04 17.27
CA GLU A 32 4.66 0.19 16.53
C GLU A 32 4.64 -0.66 15.26
N LEU A 33 5.76 -0.76 14.54
CA LEU A 33 5.94 -1.65 13.39
C LEU A 33 5.69 -3.11 13.79
N ALA A 34 6.30 -3.59 14.88
CA ALA A 34 6.11 -4.97 15.34
C ALA A 34 4.64 -5.31 15.60
N ARG A 35 3.89 -4.34 16.15
CA ARG A 35 2.45 -4.49 16.42
C ARG A 35 1.61 -4.43 15.15
N LEU A 36 1.94 -3.55 14.20
CA LEU A 36 1.11 -3.30 13.01
C LEU A 36 1.46 -4.20 11.82
N MET A 37 2.67 -4.76 11.77
CA MET A 37 3.15 -5.56 10.64
C MET A 37 2.20 -6.71 10.25
N PRO A 38 1.66 -7.52 11.18
CA PRO A 38 0.74 -8.60 10.80
C PRO A 38 -0.50 -8.09 10.05
N ALA A 39 -1.06 -6.95 10.48
CA ALA A 39 -2.22 -6.34 9.84
C ALA A 39 -1.86 -5.78 8.44
N MET A 40 -0.71 -5.11 8.31
CA MET A 40 -0.23 -4.61 7.01
C MET A 40 0.04 -5.74 6.02
N LEU A 41 0.63 -6.86 6.47
CA LEU A 41 0.84 -8.01 5.60
C LEU A 41 -0.46 -8.69 5.17
N ALA A 42 -1.49 -8.68 6.03
CA ALA A 42 -2.83 -9.13 5.65
C ALA A 42 -3.46 -8.18 4.63
N HIS A 43 -3.31 -6.86 4.82
CA HIS A 43 -3.78 -5.85 3.89
C HIS A 43 -3.17 -6.02 2.49
N PHE A 44 -1.85 -6.16 2.37
CA PHE A 44 -1.18 -6.39 1.08
C PHE A 44 -1.71 -7.63 0.34
N ARG A 45 -2.04 -8.70 1.08
CA ARG A 45 -2.62 -9.92 0.48
C ARG A 45 -4.04 -9.68 -0.02
N GLU A 46 -4.82 -8.89 0.70
CA GLU A 46 -6.17 -8.51 0.29
C GLU A 46 -6.13 -7.68 -0.99
N GLU A 47 -5.24 -6.70 -1.06
CA GLU A 47 -5.03 -5.86 -2.24
C GLU A 47 -4.55 -6.68 -3.43
N GLU A 48 -3.54 -7.54 -3.25
CA GLU A 48 -3.07 -8.43 -4.31
C GLU A 48 -4.21 -9.32 -4.83
N ARG A 49 -5.01 -9.89 -3.93
CA ARG A 49 -6.14 -10.75 -4.30
C ARG A 49 -7.26 -9.99 -5.03
N SER A 50 -7.55 -8.77 -4.62
CA SER A 50 -8.71 -8.01 -5.09
C SER A 50 -8.40 -7.10 -6.27
N LEU A 51 -7.18 -6.54 -6.34
CA LEU A 51 -6.78 -5.54 -7.33
C LEU A 51 -6.05 -6.15 -8.53
N LEU A 52 -5.20 -7.17 -8.35
CA LEU A 52 -4.46 -7.76 -9.48
C LEU A 52 -5.37 -8.30 -10.59
N PRO A 53 -6.48 -9.02 -10.30
CA PRO A 53 -7.39 -9.46 -11.36
C PRO A 53 -8.02 -8.30 -12.13
N ARG A 54 -8.34 -7.19 -11.44
CA ARG A 54 -8.90 -5.98 -12.06
C ARG A 54 -7.87 -5.27 -12.93
N LEU A 55 -6.63 -5.16 -12.47
CA LEU A 55 -5.55 -4.57 -13.27
C LEU A 55 -5.25 -5.40 -14.52
N ALA A 56 -5.31 -6.73 -14.41
CA ALA A 56 -5.14 -7.64 -15.55
C ALA A 56 -6.26 -7.46 -16.58
N SER A 57 -7.52 -7.39 -16.13
CA SER A 57 -8.66 -7.19 -17.05
C SER A 57 -8.64 -5.83 -17.74
N GLN A 58 -8.05 -4.81 -17.10
CA GLN A 58 -7.91 -3.47 -17.66
C GLN A 58 -6.62 -3.27 -18.48
N GLY A 59 -5.81 -4.33 -18.65
CA GLY A 59 -4.58 -4.27 -19.44
C GLY A 59 -3.51 -3.34 -18.85
N ALA A 60 -3.40 -3.28 -17.51
CA ALA A 60 -2.44 -2.43 -16.79
C ALA A 60 -1.34 -3.23 -16.07
N PRO A 61 -0.51 -4.01 -16.79
CA PRO A 61 0.52 -4.86 -16.18
C PRO A 61 1.61 -4.07 -15.44
N GLU A 62 1.86 -2.82 -15.80
CA GLU A 62 2.85 -1.96 -15.16
C GLU A 62 2.44 -1.61 -13.72
N LEU A 63 1.15 -1.30 -13.51
CA LEU A 63 0.60 -1.01 -12.19
C LEU A 63 0.56 -2.27 -11.32
N ALA A 64 0.16 -3.40 -11.89
CA ALA A 64 0.19 -4.70 -11.20
C ALA A 64 1.61 -5.09 -10.76
N GLY A 65 2.57 -4.95 -11.68
CA GLY A 65 3.98 -5.21 -11.39
C GLY A 65 4.56 -4.25 -10.36
N ARG A 66 4.14 -2.98 -10.36
CA ARG A 66 4.56 -2.00 -9.36
C ARG A 66 4.04 -2.36 -7.97
N LEU A 67 2.74 -2.68 -7.85
CA LEU A 67 2.12 -3.08 -6.58
C LEU A 67 2.88 -4.26 -5.94
N LEU A 68 3.10 -5.32 -6.73
CA LEU A 68 3.83 -6.51 -6.26
C LEU A 68 5.26 -6.21 -5.81
N ARG A 69 6.00 -5.41 -6.59
CA ARG A 69 7.38 -5.03 -6.24
C ARG A 69 7.44 -4.18 -4.98
N GLU A 70 6.54 -3.22 -4.81
CA GLU A 70 6.50 -2.38 -3.60
C GLU A 70 6.14 -3.22 -2.36
N HIS A 71 5.17 -4.14 -2.46
CA HIS A 71 4.84 -5.05 -1.35
C HIS A 71 5.99 -5.98 -0.97
N GLU A 72 6.69 -6.56 -1.95
CA GLU A 72 7.87 -7.39 -1.70
C GLU A 72 8.98 -6.61 -1.01
N ALA A 73 9.28 -5.41 -1.51
CA ALA A 73 10.28 -4.53 -0.91
C ALA A 73 9.91 -4.14 0.53
N LEU A 74 8.64 -3.80 0.78
CA LEU A 74 8.14 -3.44 2.12
C LEU A 74 8.24 -4.61 3.09
N ARG A 75 7.92 -5.84 2.66
CA ARG A 75 8.10 -7.06 3.48
C ARG A 75 9.55 -7.20 3.94
N ALA A 76 10.50 -7.07 3.02
CA ALA A 76 11.93 -7.18 3.34
C ALA A 76 12.41 -6.02 4.26
N LEU A 77 11.97 -4.79 3.98
CA LEU A 77 12.33 -3.61 4.76
C LEU A 77 11.76 -3.66 6.18
N PHE A 78 10.52 -4.13 6.37
CA PHE A 78 9.93 -4.29 7.69
C PHE A 78 10.69 -5.30 8.53
N GLU A 79 11.04 -6.46 7.96
CA GLU A 79 11.87 -7.46 8.63
C GLU A 79 13.23 -6.87 9.06
N SER A 80 13.85 -6.06 8.20
CA SER A 80 15.08 -5.35 8.55
C SER A 80 14.88 -4.32 9.67
N ALA A 81 13.82 -3.51 9.57
CA ALA A 81 13.51 -2.46 10.55
C ALA A 81 13.21 -3.03 11.94
N LEU A 82 12.57 -4.21 12.02
CA LEU A 82 12.39 -4.95 13.27
C LEU A 82 13.71 -5.36 13.92
N ARG A 83 14.75 -5.62 13.13
CA ARG A 83 16.11 -5.88 13.62
C ARG A 83 16.91 -4.60 13.93
N GLY A 84 16.30 -3.42 13.73
CA GLY A 84 16.92 -2.13 14.00
C GLY A 84 17.73 -1.56 12.84
N ALA A 85 17.57 -2.09 11.62
CA ALA A 85 18.28 -1.61 10.43
C ALA A 85 17.29 -1.11 9.36
N HIS A 86 17.66 -0.08 8.61
CA HIS A 86 16.85 0.48 7.52
C HIS A 86 15.47 1.02 7.92
N LEU A 87 15.33 1.56 9.14
CA LEU A 87 14.06 2.14 9.59
C LEU A 87 13.62 3.30 8.68
N ALA A 88 14.55 4.19 8.33
CA ALA A 88 14.22 5.35 7.53
C ALA A 88 13.74 4.96 6.13
N GLU A 89 14.42 3.99 5.52
CA GLU A 89 14.07 3.43 4.21
C GLU A 89 12.73 2.71 4.25
N ALA A 90 12.45 1.93 5.30
CA ALA A 90 11.13 1.30 5.50
C ALA A 90 10.02 2.35 5.63
N GLY A 91 10.27 3.43 6.38
CA GLY A 91 9.32 4.53 6.56
C GLY A 91 9.04 5.28 5.26
N GLN A 92 10.09 5.59 4.49
CA GLN A 92 9.96 6.26 3.21
C GLN A 92 9.22 5.39 2.19
N ALA A 93 9.60 4.11 2.08
CA ALA A 93 8.94 3.17 1.19
C ALA A 93 7.45 3.03 1.51
N LEU A 94 7.07 2.98 2.79
CA LEU A 94 5.68 2.87 3.20
C LEU A 94 4.87 4.12 2.82
N ILE A 95 5.45 5.30 3.02
CA ILE A 95 4.80 6.56 2.63
C ILE A 95 4.61 6.63 1.11
N ASP A 96 5.61 6.24 0.34
CA ASP A 96 5.56 6.30 -1.12
C ASP A 96 4.59 5.28 -1.71
N HIS A 97 4.52 4.09 -1.11
CA HIS A 97 3.56 3.06 -1.46
C HIS A 97 2.12 3.51 -1.24
N VAL A 98 1.78 4.01 -0.04
CA VAL A 98 0.44 4.56 0.21
C VAL A 98 0.11 5.71 -0.75
N ARG A 99 1.07 6.57 -1.06
CA ARG A 99 0.86 7.65 -2.04
C ARG A 99 0.59 7.13 -3.44
N PHE A 100 1.28 6.07 -3.85
CA PHE A 100 1.05 5.41 -5.12
C PHE A 100 -0.37 4.89 -5.20
N GLU A 101 -0.82 4.17 -4.18
CA GLU A 101 -2.17 3.60 -4.18
C GLU A 101 -3.24 4.68 -4.26
N GLU A 102 -3.09 5.69 -3.42
CA GLU A 102 -4.03 6.78 -3.26
C GLU A 102 -4.13 7.72 -4.45
N ARG A 103 -3.02 7.95 -5.16
CA ARG A 103 -2.93 8.97 -6.21
C ARG A 103 -2.86 8.41 -7.61
N VAL A 104 -2.56 7.12 -7.75
CA VAL A 104 -2.36 6.48 -9.04
C VAL A 104 -3.22 5.24 -9.15
N LEU A 105 -3.08 4.27 -8.25
CA LEU A 105 -3.73 2.97 -8.40
C LEU A 105 -5.25 3.05 -8.29
N PHE A 106 -5.76 3.61 -7.19
CA PHE A 106 -7.20 3.71 -6.97
C PHE A 106 -7.87 4.66 -7.97
N PRO A 107 -7.33 5.87 -8.25
CA PRO A 107 -7.93 6.73 -9.28
C PRO A 107 -7.97 6.08 -10.67
N PHE A 108 -6.95 5.29 -11.03
CA PHE A 108 -6.97 4.52 -12.27
C PHE A 108 -8.12 3.50 -12.28
N LEU A 109 -8.23 2.68 -11.23
CA LEU A 109 -9.29 1.68 -11.13
C LEU A 109 -10.69 2.30 -11.07
N GLU A 110 -10.86 3.43 -10.39
CA GLU A 110 -12.11 4.21 -10.34
C GLU A 110 -12.52 4.70 -11.73
N ALA A 111 -11.60 5.30 -12.48
CA ALA A 111 -11.88 5.77 -13.84
C ALA A 111 -12.34 4.63 -14.77
N GLN A 112 -11.78 3.43 -14.60
CA GLN A 112 -12.18 2.26 -15.38
C GLN A 112 -13.55 1.70 -14.97
N LEU A 113 -13.95 1.84 -13.70
CA LEU A 113 -15.29 1.48 -13.25
C LEU A 113 -16.34 2.47 -13.76
N GLU A 114 -16.08 3.77 -13.66
CA GLU A 114 -16.97 4.82 -14.18
C GLU A 114 -17.15 4.70 -15.70
N ALA A 115 -16.10 4.37 -16.46
CA ALA A 115 -16.19 4.14 -17.90
C ALA A 115 -16.96 2.86 -18.29
N ALA A 116 -17.14 1.93 -17.36
CA ALA A 116 -17.86 0.67 -17.58
C ALA A 116 -19.34 0.72 -17.15
N GLU A 117 -19.76 1.78 -16.44
CA GLU A 117 -21.17 2.05 -16.13
C GLU A 117 -21.82 2.86 -17.26
N PRO A 118 -22.89 2.35 -17.91
CA PRO A 118 -23.57 3.03 -19.03
C PRO A 118 -24.49 4.19 -18.60
#